data_AF-A0A920DGR1-F1
#
_entry.id   AF-A0A920DGR1-F1
#
_cell.length_a   1.000
_cell.length_b   1.000
_cell.length_c   1.000
_cell.angle_alpha   90.00
_cell.angle_beta   90.00
_cell.angle_gamma   90.00
#
_symmetry.space_group_name_H-M   'P 1'
#
loop_
_entity.id
_entity.type
_entity.pdbx_description
1 polymer ?
#
loop_
_entity_poly.entity_id
_entity_poly.type
_entity_poly.pdbx_seq_one_letter_code
_entity_poly.pdbx_strand_id
1 'polypeptide(L)'
;MFTKMSEGTKEEWEHISQEHAPHIMDMPTRVIEMLKQLEGLSLGFGTNQLHHALQTATMAKRAGAEDEMILISLIHDMGKVVNVPNHGQICAEIIKPYVSDDAYHIIRTHQDFQGEHYYHYMGKPRDLRKNYEKESWYEKAKQFTDEWDQAAFDPEYDTEPLEYFIPLIQKFFSFPKTI
;
A
#
# COMPACT_ATOMS: atom_id res chain seq x y z
N MET A 1 19.33 -25.21 18.67
CA MET A 1 18.13 -24.38 18.50
C MET A 1 17.21 -24.65 19.67
N PHE A 2 16.86 -23.61 20.42
CA PHE A 2 15.96 -23.71 21.56
C PHE A 2 14.54 -24.15 21.13
N THR A 3 13.78 -24.72 22.07
CA THR A 3 12.35 -25.03 21.87
C THR A 3 11.42 -24.05 22.58
N LYS A 4 11.96 -23.20 23.46
CA LYS A 4 11.30 -22.05 24.09
C LYS A 4 12.26 -20.87 24.11
N MET A 5 11.79 -19.67 23.74
CA MET A 5 12.64 -18.47 23.66
C MET A 5 13.35 -18.14 24.98
N SER A 6 12.73 -18.43 26.13
CA SER A 6 13.30 -18.21 27.46
C SER A 6 14.50 -19.10 27.79
N GLU A 7 14.72 -20.16 27.01
CA GLU A 7 15.82 -21.12 27.16
C GLU A 7 16.93 -20.88 26.12
N GLY A 8 16.81 -19.84 25.29
CA GLY A 8 17.74 -19.56 24.20
C GLY A 8 19.09 -19.02 24.67
N THR A 9 20.15 -19.40 23.96
CA THR A 9 21.50 -18.84 24.19
C THR A 9 21.80 -17.69 23.23
N LYS A 10 22.84 -16.91 23.54
CA LYS A 10 23.28 -15.80 22.68
C LYS A 10 23.66 -16.29 21.29
N GLU A 11 24.36 -17.41 21.18
CA GLU A 11 24.80 -18.00 19.92
C GLU A 11 23.62 -18.42 19.04
N GLU A 12 22.54 -18.93 19.65
CA GLU A 12 21.31 -19.28 18.92
C GLU A 12 20.60 -18.03 18.40
N TRP A 13 20.57 -16.95 19.17
CA TRP A 13 20.00 -15.67 18.74
C TRP A 13 20.83 -14.98 17.65
N GLU A 14 22.17 -15.11 17.70
CA GLU A 14 23.05 -14.63 16.62
C GLU A 14 22.78 -15.39 15.32
N HIS A 15 22.64 -16.72 15.39
CA HIS A 15 22.25 -17.54 14.24
C HIS A 15 20.87 -17.12 13.69
N ILE A 16 19.84 -16.99 14.55
CA ILE A 16 18.49 -16.53 14.13
C ILE A 16 18.56 -15.15 13.44
N SER A 17 19.36 -14.23 13.98
CA SER A 17 19.50 -12.89 13.40
C SER A 17 20.13 -12.94 12.00
N GLN A 18 21.11 -13.82 11.79
CA GLN A 18 21.73 -14.05 10.48
C GLN A 18 20.73 -14.65 9.48
N GLU A 19 19.90 -15.60 9.90
CA GLU A 19 18.85 -16.19 9.05
C GLU A 19 17.72 -15.19 8.75
N HIS A 20 17.38 -14.27 9.66
CA HIS A 20 16.38 -13.23 9.41
C HIS A 20 16.85 -12.15 8.42
N ALA A 21 18.14 -11.81 8.42
CA ALA A 21 18.70 -10.74 7.59
C ALA A 21 18.31 -10.82 6.09
N PRO A 22 18.47 -11.97 5.38
CA PRO A 22 18.06 -12.06 3.98
C PRO A 22 16.56 -11.82 3.78
N HIS A 23 15.70 -12.26 4.71
CA HIS A 23 14.26 -12.04 4.62
C HIS A 23 13.84 -10.59 4.83
N ILE A 24 14.57 -9.85 5.69
CA ILE A 24 14.37 -8.41 5.88
C ILE A 24 14.73 -7.65 4.59
N MET A 25 15.84 -8.04 3.94
CA MET A 25 16.33 -7.39 2.72
C MET A 25 15.50 -7.72 1.47
N ASP A 26 14.70 -8.78 1.51
CA ASP A 26 13.87 -9.28 0.41
C ASP A 26 12.48 -8.59 0.32
N MET A 27 12.23 -7.58 1.15
CA MET A 27 10.97 -6.83 1.15
C MET A 27 10.57 -6.23 -0.20
N PRO A 28 11.48 -5.65 -1.03
CA PRO A 28 11.12 -5.19 -2.37
C PRO A 28 10.53 -6.31 -3.24
N THR A 29 11.12 -7.51 -3.20
CA THR A 29 10.63 -8.67 -3.95
C THR A 29 9.21 -9.04 -3.52
N ARG A 30 8.96 -9.10 -2.21
CA ARG A 30 7.64 -9.43 -1.64
C ARG A 30 6.56 -8.44 -2.07
N VAL A 31 6.87 -7.14 -2.08
CA VAL A 31 5.96 -6.10 -2.56
C VAL A 31 5.65 -6.29 -4.05
N ILE A 32 6.66 -6.52 -4.89
CA ILE A 32 6.48 -6.78 -6.32
C ILE A 32 5.61 -8.02 -6.55
N GLU A 33 5.84 -9.10 -5.81
CA GLU A 33 5.07 -10.33 -5.91
C GLU A 33 3.61 -10.16 -5.46
N MET A 34 3.35 -9.38 -4.42
CA MET A 34 1.97 -9.06 -4.02
C MET A 34 1.26 -8.21 -5.08
N LEU A 35 1.94 -7.22 -5.67
CA LEU A 35 1.37 -6.46 -6.79
C LEU A 35 1.02 -7.37 -7.97
N LYS A 36 1.90 -8.30 -8.34
CA LYS A 36 1.60 -9.28 -9.42
C LYS A 36 0.38 -10.14 -9.09
N GLN A 37 0.19 -10.54 -7.83
CA GLN A 37 -0.99 -11.31 -7.43
C GLN A 37 -2.30 -10.54 -7.61
N LEU A 38 -2.28 -9.20 -7.60
CA LEU A 38 -3.46 -8.37 -7.86
C LEU A 38 -3.99 -8.53 -9.30
N GLU A 39 -3.18 -9.01 -10.25
CA GLU A 39 -3.61 -9.29 -11.63
C GLU A 39 -4.73 -10.35 -11.68
N GLY A 40 -4.71 -11.31 -10.75
CA GLY A 40 -5.72 -12.36 -10.63
C GLY A 40 -7.01 -11.93 -9.92
N LEU A 41 -7.09 -10.68 -9.44
CA LEU A 41 -8.21 -10.17 -8.65
C LEU A 41 -8.94 -9.09 -9.45
N SER A 42 -10.16 -9.34 -9.91
CA SER A 42 -11.03 -8.28 -10.45
C SER A 42 -12.01 -7.74 -9.42
N LEU A 43 -12.43 -8.59 -8.46
CA LEU A 43 -13.38 -8.23 -7.39
C LEU A 43 -14.70 -7.61 -7.89
N GLY A 44 -15.07 -7.89 -9.14
CA GLY A 44 -16.28 -7.35 -9.77
C GLY A 44 -16.10 -5.98 -10.45
N PHE A 45 -14.91 -5.39 -10.42
CA PHE A 45 -14.57 -4.19 -11.18
C PHE A 45 -14.36 -4.51 -12.67
N GLY A 46 -14.40 -3.47 -13.52
CA GLY A 46 -14.11 -3.57 -14.95
C GLY A 46 -12.64 -3.84 -15.28
N THR A 47 -11.75 -3.77 -14.29
CA THR A 47 -10.30 -4.01 -14.42
C THR A 47 -9.84 -4.95 -13.30
N ASN A 48 -8.65 -5.55 -13.42
CA ASN A 48 -8.02 -6.22 -12.29
C ASN A 48 -7.35 -5.21 -11.33
N GLN A 49 -7.09 -5.64 -10.10
CA GLN A 49 -6.56 -4.76 -9.07
C GLN A 49 -5.12 -4.31 -9.36
N LEU A 50 -4.35 -5.03 -10.20
CA LEU A 50 -3.03 -4.57 -10.65
C LEU A 50 -3.17 -3.38 -11.61
N HIS A 51 -4.09 -3.46 -12.58
CA HIS A 51 -4.37 -2.35 -13.49
C HIS A 51 -4.82 -1.11 -12.74
N HIS A 52 -5.73 -1.27 -11.78
CA HIS A 52 -6.15 -0.19 -10.89
C HIS A 52 -4.96 0.46 -10.18
N ALA A 53 -4.11 -0.33 -9.53
CA ALA A 53 -2.89 0.16 -8.88
C ALA A 53 -1.94 0.91 -9.84
N LEU A 54 -1.71 0.37 -11.03
CA LEU A 54 -0.85 0.99 -12.05
C LEU A 54 -1.45 2.30 -12.59
N GLN A 55 -2.77 2.34 -12.78
CA GLN A 55 -3.48 3.54 -13.19
C GLN A 55 -3.40 4.64 -12.12
N THR A 56 -3.67 4.32 -10.86
CA THR A 56 -3.55 5.26 -9.73
C THR A 56 -2.14 5.87 -9.66
N ALA A 57 -1.10 5.03 -9.71
CA ALA A 57 0.29 5.47 -9.70
C ALA A 57 0.67 6.31 -10.94
N THR A 58 0.19 5.92 -12.12
CA THR A 58 0.43 6.66 -13.36
C THR A 58 -0.23 8.04 -13.34
N MET A 59 -1.44 8.15 -12.79
CA MET A 59 -2.14 9.43 -12.63
C MET A 59 -1.39 10.34 -11.65
N ALA A 60 -0.99 9.83 -10.48
CA ALA A 60 -0.17 10.58 -9.52
C ALA A 60 1.14 11.09 -10.14
N LYS A 61 1.84 10.22 -10.87
CA LYS A 61 3.07 10.58 -11.61
C LYS A 61 2.82 11.68 -12.64
N ARG A 62 1.78 11.55 -13.46
CA ARG A 62 1.44 12.53 -14.50
C ARG A 62 1.04 13.89 -13.91
N ALA A 63 0.49 13.89 -12.69
CA ALA A 63 0.21 15.09 -11.92
C ALA A 63 1.46 15.73 -11.26
N GLY A 64 2.64 15.11 -11.39
CA GLY A 64 3.88 15.62 -10.79
C GLY A 64 3.96 15.41 -9.28
N ALA A 65 3.27 14.39 -8.74
CA ALA A 65 3.37 14.04 -7.34
C ALA A 65 4.78 13.58 -6.95
N GLU A 66 5.14 13.75 -5.68
CA GLU A 66 6.41 13.28 -5.13
C GLU A 66 6.50 11.75 -5.11
N ASP A 67 7.72 11.21 -5.15
CA ASP A 67 8.02 9.78 -5.18
C ASP A 67 7.25 8.94 -4.15
N GLU A 68 7.15 9.40 -2.90
CA GLU A 68 6.44 8.66 -1.84
C GLU A 68 4.93 8.60 -2.12
N MET A 69 4.35 9.65 -2.70
CA MET A 69 2.95 9.69 -3.09
C MET A 69 2.67 8.75 -4.28
N ILE A 70 3.57 8.74 -5.28
CA ILE A 70 3.51 7.78 -6.40
C ILE A 70 3.60 6.35 -5.88
N LEU A 71 4.50 6.09 -4.92
CA LEU A 71 4.64 4.77 -4.31
C LEU A 71 3.36 4.32 -3.60
N ILE A 72 2.82 5.15 -2.69
CA ILE A 72 1.60 4.77 -1.98
C ILE A 72 0.41 4.60 -2.92
N SER A 73 0.38 5.36 -4.03
CA SER A 73 -0.61 5.17 -5.08
C SER A 73 -0.53 3.81 -5.74
N LEU A 74 0.68 3.30 -5.97
CA LEU A 74 0.90 1.97 -6.54
C LEU A 74 0.48 0.85 -5.58
N ILE A 75 0.68 1.02 -4.27
CA ILE A 75 0.58 -0.10 -3.32
C ILE A 75 -0.62 -0.04 -2.38
N HIS A 76 -1.41 1.03 -2.37
CA HIS A 76 -2.50 1.25 -1.40
C HIS A 76 -3.44 0.05 -1.22
N ASP A 77 -3.65 -0.70 -2.30
CA ASP A 77 -4.55 -1.85 -2.38
C ASP A 77 -3.88 -3.23 -2.24
N MET A 78 -2.55 -3.27 -2.11
CA MET A 78 -1.76 -4.51 -2.03
C MET A 78 -2.25 -5.48 -0.94
N GLY A 79 -2.82 -4.94 0.15
CA GLY A 79 -3.40 -5.75 1.22
C GLY A 79 -4.55 -6.67 0.79
N LYS A 80 -5.17 -6.44 -0.37
CA LYS A 80 -6.26 -7.28 -0.92
C LYS A 80 -5.81 -8.71 -1.23
N VAL A 81 -4.50 -8.93 -1.43
CA VAL A 81 -3.90 -10.27 -1.53
C VAL A 81 -4.12 -11.09 -0.27
N VAL A 82 -4.13 -10.44 0.90
CA VAL A 82 -4.28 -11.09 2.21
C VAL A 82 -5.75 -11.09 2.64
N ASN A 83 -6.40 -9.92 2.61
CA ASN A 83 -7.79 -9.80 3.03
C ASN A 83 -8.45 -8.53 2.47
N VAL A 84 -9.59 -8.67 1.81
CA VAL A 84 -10.29 -7.54 1.18
C VAL A 84 -10.89 -6.54 2.20
N PRO A 85 -11.59 -6.94 3.27
CA PRO A 85 -12.29 -5.98 4.14
C PRO A 85 -11.41 -4.98 4.89
N ASN A 86 -10.16 -5.31 5.19
CA ASN A 86 -9.23 -4.45 5.93
C ASN A 86 -7.88 -4.27 5.20
N HIS A 87 -7.89 -4.35 3.86
CA HIS A 87 -6.69 -4.28 3.03
C HIS A 87 -5.86 -3.00 3.28
N GLY A 88 -6.51 -1.85 3.44
CA GLY A 88 -5.82 -0.58 3.71
C GLY A 88 -5.03 -0.62 5.03
N GLN A 89 -5.60 -1.19 6.09
CA GLN A 89 -4.89 -1.34 7.36
C GLN A 89 -3.74 -2.36 7.25
N ILE A 90 -3.94 -3.48 6.54
CA ILE A 90 -2.88 -4.46 6.30
C ILE A 90 -1.72 -3.81 5.54
N CYS A 91 -2.01 -3.09 4.47
CA CYS A 91 -1.00 -2.41 3.68
C CYS A 91 -0.26 -1.36 4.51
N ALA A 92 -0.97 -0.55 5.30
CA ALA A 92 -0.36 0.46 6.16
C ALA A 92 0.67 -0.14 7.13
N GLU A 93 0.37 -1.26 7.78
CA GLU A 93 1.31 -1.89 8.71
C GLU A 93 2.51 -2.54 8.00
N ILE A 94 2.34 -3.07 6.78
CA ILE A 94 3.46 -3.60 5.98
C ILE A 94 4.48 -2.49 5.68
N ILE A 95 4.00 -1.30 5.32
CA ILE A 95 4.86 -0.22 4.81
C ILE A 95 5.36 0.73 5.89
N LYS A 96 4.76 0.70 7.09
CA LYS A 96 5.05 1.60 8.21
C LYS A 96 6.55 1.81 8.50
N PRO A 97 7.42 0.79 8.42
CA PRO A 97 8.86 0.99 8.63
C PRO A 97 9.56 1.82 7.53
N TYR A 98 8.93 2.04 6.37
CA TYR A 98 9.58 2.53 5.13
C TYR A 98 9.11 3.90 4.67
N VAL A 99 7.97 4.37 5.17
CA VAL A 99 7.29 5.59 4.69
C VAL A 99 7.09 6.61 5.81
N SER A 100 6.73 7.83 5.44
CA SER A 100 6.33 8.87 6.40
C SER A 100 5.03 8.54 7.15
N ASP A 101 4.82 9.22 8.28
CA ASP A 101 3.58 9.12 9.07
C ASP A 101 2.35 9.52 8.24
N ASP A 102 2.47 10.57 7.41
CA ASP A 102 1.44 10.99 6.46
C ASP A 102 1.06 9.82 5.52
N ALA A 103 2.06 9.19 4.87
CA ALA A 103 1.85 8.08 3.95
C ALA A 103 1.18 6.86 4.62
N TYR A 104 1.59 6.55 5.84
CA TYR A 104 0.97 5.50 6.66
C TYR A 104 -0.52 5.79 6.89
N HIS A 105 -0.85 7.02 7.30
CA HIS A 105 -2.24 7.39 7.59
C HIS A 105 -3.12 7.50 6.34
N ILE A 106 -2.57 7.99 5.23
CA ILE A 106 -3.25 8.01 3.92
C ILE A 106 -3.68 6.59 3.53
N ILE A 107 -2.74 5.63 3.47
CA ILE A 107 -3.08 4.24 3.10
C ILE A 107 -4.01 3.60 4.12
N ARG A 108 -3.79 3.82 5.41
CA ARG A 108 -4.62 3.21 6.46
C ARG A 108 -6.09 3.60 6.34
N THR A 109 -6.37 4.83 5.87
CA THR A 109 -7.70 5.44 5.89
C THR A 109 -8.31 5.66 4.50
N HIS A 110 -7.60 5.37 3.42
CA HIS A 110 -8.07 5.69 2.05
C HIS A 110 -9.48 5.19 1.74
N GLN A 111 -9.87 4.01 2.23
CA GLN A 111 -11.22 3.48 2.05
C GLN A 111 -12.32 4.37 2.66
N ASP A 112 -12.05 5.05 3.78
CA ASP A 112 -12.98 5.98 4.42
C ASP A 112 -13.13 7.28 3.60
N PHE A 113 -12.10 7.65 2.85
CA PHE A 113 -12.15 8.74 1.86
C PHE A 113 -12.89 8.31 0.59
N GLN A 114 -12.58 7.13 0.06
CA GLN A 114 -13.17 6.60 -1.16
C GLN A 114 -14.67 6.34 -0.98
N GLY A 115 -15.06 6.01 0.26
CA GLY A 115 -16.44 5.82 0.69
C GLY A 115 -17.39 6.96 0.33
N GLU A 116 -16.90 8.19 0.19
CA GLU A 116 -17.72 9.33 -0.27
C GLU A 116 -18.38 9.04 -1.62
N HIS A 117 -17.75 8.25 -2.48
CA HIS A 117 -18.20 7.97 -3.83
C HIS A 117 -19.27 6.86 -3.90
N TYR A 118 -19.28 5.89 -2.98
CA TYR A 118 -20.14 4.70 -3.12
C TYR A 118 -20.78 4.12 -1.85
N TYR A 119 -20.39 4.52 -0.64
CA TYR A 119 -20.92 3.91 0.60
C TYR A 119 -22.43 4.02 0.77
N HIS A 120 -23.07 5.04 0.18
CA HIS A 120 -24.52 5.19 0.19
C HIS A 120 -25.27 4.07 -0.53
N TYR A 121 -24.67 3.42 -1.54
CA TYR A 121 -25.24 2.21 -2.16
C TYR A 121 -25.20 0.99 -1.23
N MET A 122 -24.42 1.05 -0.15
CA MET A 122 -24.30 0.02 0.87
C MET A 122 -24.99 0.39 2.19
N GLY A 123 -25.74 1.50 2.23
CA GLY A 123 -26.37 2.01 3.46
C GLY A 123 -25.37 2.51 4.51
N LYS A 124 -24.13 2.83 4.11
CA LYS A 124 -23.07 3.35 5.00
C LYS A 124 -22.92 4.87 4.87
N PRO A 125 -22.38 5.57 5.89
CA PRO A 125 -22.13 7.01 5.83
C PRO A 125 -21.11 7.38 4.76
N ARG A 126 -21.36 8.44 3.99
CA ARG A 126 -20.43 8.94 2.95
C ARG A 126 -19.31 9.81 3.49
N ASP A 127 -19.41 10.23 4.74
CA ASP A 127 -18.59 11.28 5.33
C ASP A 127 -17.62 10.75 6.39
N LEU A 128 -17.27 9.46 6.35
CA LEU A 128 -16.29 8.87 7.27
C LEU A 128 -14.93 9.57 7.22
N ARG A 129 -14.54 10.12 6.07
CA ARG A 129 -13.34 10.99 5.96
C ARG A 129 -13.34 12.16 6.93
N LYS A 130 -14.51 12.69 7.31
CA LYS A 130 -14.62 13.85 8.22
C LYS A 130 -14.11 13.58 9.63
N ASN A 131 -13.96 12.31 10.00
CA ASN A 131 -13.32 11.91 11.25
C ASN A 131 -11.86 12.39 11.33
N TYR A 132 -11.25 12.74 10.19
CA TYR A 132 -9.85 13.10 10.04
C TYR A 132 -9.62 14.57 9.61
N GLU A 133 -10.66 15.42 9.57
CA GLU A 133 -10.58 16.81 9.07
C GLU A 133 -9.51 17.69 9.76
N LYS A 134 -9.09 17.33 10.97
CA LYS A 134 -8.10 18.07 11.76
C LYS A 134 -6.67 17.52 11.62
N GLU A 135 -6.49 16.43 10.90
CA GLU A 135 -5.20 15.76 10.74
C GLU A 135 -4.35 16.47 9.67
N SER A 136 -3.03 16.55 9.90
CA SER A 136 -2.12 17.26 8.99
C SER A 136 -2.05 16.63 7.59
N TRP A 137 -2.33 15.34 7.49
CA TRP A 137 -2.31 14.56 6.25
C TRP A 137 -3.67 14.55 5.50
N TYR A 138 -4.72 15.16 6.05
CA TYR A 138 -6.08 15.10 5.52
C TYR A 138 -6.18 15.54 4.05
N GLU A 139 -5.64 16.71 3.72
CA GLU A 139 -5.71 17.24 2.34
C GLU A 139 -4.94 16.36 1.34
N LYS A 140 -3.84 15.73 1.77
CA LYS A 140 -3.10 14.78 0.94
C LYS A 140 -3.90 13.49 0.72
N ALA A 141 -4.54 12.96 1.76
CA ALA A 141 -5.42 11.79 1.65
C ALA A 141 -6.61 12.06 0.74
N LYS A 142 -7.19 13.26 0.84
CA LYS A 142 -8.27 13.71 -0.04
C LYS A 142 -7.81 13.83 -1.49
N GLN A 143 -6.68 14.49 -1.74
CA GLN A 143 -6.11 14.59 -3.09
C GLN A 143 -5.86 13.20 -3.68
N PHE A 144 -5.14 12.35 -2.95
CA PHE A 144 -4.88 10.96 -3.33
C PHE A 144 -6.16 10.23 -3.75
N THR A 145 -7.19 10.33 -2.92
CA THR A 145 -8.40 9.55 -3.09
C THR A 145 -9.31 10.10 -4.19
N ASP A 146 -9.53 11.41 -4.21
CA ASP A 146 -10.50 12.06 -5.10
C ASP A 146 -9.95 12.22 -6.52
N GLU A 147 -8.64 12.48 -6.68
CA GLU A 147 -8.02 12.72 -7.99
C GLU A 147 -7.53 11.43 -8.67
N TRP A 148 -7.09 10.42 -7.91
CA TRP A 148 -6.41 9.25 -8.48
C TRP A 148 -7.12 7.93 -8.16
N ASP A 149 -7.22 7.53 -6.88
CA ASP A 149 -7.72 6.20 -6.49
C ASP A 149 -9.14 5.94 -7.04
N GLN A 150 -10.13 6.77 -6.66
CA GLN A 150 -11.51 6.54 -7.09
C GLN A 150 -11.71 6.61 -8.63
N ALA A 151 -10.80 7.29 -9.34
CA ALA A 151 -10.87 7.49 -10.78
C ALA A 151 -10.19 6.36 -11.59
N ALA A 152 -9.42 5.48 -10.93
CA ALA A 152 -8.52 4.53 -11.57
C ALA A 152 -9.16 3.18 -11.92
N PHE A 153 -10.34 3.19 -12.55
CA PHE A 153 -11.08 1.96 -12.92
C PHE A 153 -11.36 1.86 -14.43
N ASP A 154 -10.60 2.58 -15.26
CA ASP A 154 -10.78 2.59 -16.71
C ASP A 154 -9.87 1.53 -17.37
N PRO A 155 -10.41 0.44 -17.93
CA PRO A 155 -9.60 -0.63 -18.53
C PRO A 155 -8.81 -0.17 -19.76
N GLU A 156 -9.21 0.92 -20.41
CA GLU A 156 -8.53 1.44 -21.61
C GLU A 156 -7.50 2.54 -21.28
N TYR A 157 -7.33 2.87 -19.99
CA TYR A 157 -6.36 3.89 -19.59
C TYR A 157 -4.93 3.43 -19.87
N ASP A 158 -4.16 4.27 -20.57
CA ASP A 158 -2.74 4.03 -20.83
C ASP A 158 -1.93 4.19 -19.54
N THR A 159 -1.47 3.07 -18.98
CA THR A 159 -0.71 2.98 -17.72
C THR A 159 0.78 2.72 -17.98
N GLU A 160 1.64 3.22 -17.10
CA GLU A 160 3.02 2.73 -17.03
C GLU A 160 3.00 1.27 -16.53
N PRO A 161 3.85 0.38 -17.07
CA PRO A 161 3.90 -1.02 -16.64
C PRO A 161 4.54 -1.15 -15.25
N LEU A 162 4.32 -2.28 -14.56
CA LEU A 162 4.90 -2.54 -13.23
C LEU A 162 6.43 -2.37 -13.23
N GLU A 163 7.10 -2.80 -14.31
CA GLU A 163 8.55 -2.68 -14.50
C GLU A 163 9.05 -1.24 -14.39
N TYR A 164 8.24 -0.26 -14.79
CA TYR A 164 8.57 1.15 -14.66
C TYR A 164 8.74 1.56 -13.19
N PHE A 165 7.92 0.99 -12.31
CA PHE A 165 7.91 1.34 -10.88
C PHE A 165 8.83 0.49 -10.01
N ILE A 166 9.40 -0.62 -10.52
CA ILE A 166 10.33 -1.48 -9.77
C ILE A 166 11.48 -0.69 -9.11
N PRO A 167 12.17 0.26 -9.79
CA PRO A 167 13.22 1.04 -9.16
C PRO A 167 12.72 1.87 -7.96
N LEU A 168 11.49 2.38 -8.02
CA LEU A 168 10.88 3.15 -6.93
C LEU A 168 10.57 2.25 -5.72
N ILE A 169 10.03 1.05 -5.97
CA ILE A 169 9.80 0.03 -4.91
C ILE A 169 11.13 -0.33 -4.25
N GLN A 170 12.16 -0.62 -5.03
CA GLN A 170 13.50 -0.96 -4.52
C GLN A 170 14.08 0.17 -3.66
N LYS A 171 13.92 1.43 -4.09
CA LYS A 171 14.38 2.62 -3.35
C LYS A 171 13.75 2.73 -1.96
N PHE A 172 12.45 2.49 -1.82
CA PHE A 172 11.75 2.66 -0.54
C PHE A 172 11.85 1.45 0.37
N PHE A 173 11.84 0.24 -0.18
CA PHE A 173 11.82 -1.00 0.60
C PHE A 173 13.21 -1.63 0.81
N SER A 174 14.30 -0.99 0.38
CA SER A 174 15.65 -1.52 0.57
C SER A 174 16.05 -1.62 2.05
N PHE A 175 15.63 -0.65 2.88
CA PHE A 175 15.94 -0.63 4.31
C PHE A 175 14.82 0.09 5.08
N PRO A 176 14.40 -0.42 6.26
CA PRO A 176 13.48 0.29 7.13
C PRO A 176 14.13 1.58 7.67
N LYS A 177 13.37 2.66 7.67
CA LYS A 177 13.73 3.98 8.23
C LYS A 177 13.39 4.08 9.71
N THR A 178 12.40 3.32 10.17
CA THR A 178 11.95 3.24 11.56
C THR A 178 11.93 1.79 12.00
N ILE A 179 12.69 1.47 13.05
CA ILE A 179 12.62 0.21 13.81
C ILE A 179 12.38 0.60 15.27
#